data_AF-A0A329ZIT9-F1
#
_entry.id   AF-A0A329ZIT9-F1
#
_cell.length_a   1.000
_cell.length_b   1.000
_cell.length_c   1.000
_cell.angle_alpha   90.00
_cell.angle_beta   90.00
_cell.angle_gamma   90.00
#
_symmetry.space_group_name_H-M   'P 1'
#
loop_
_entity.id
_entity.type
_entity.pdbx_description
1 polymer ?
#
loop_
_entity_poly.entity_id
_entity_poly.type
_entity_poly.pdbx_seq_one_letter_code
_entity_poly.pdbx_strand_id
1 'polypeptide(L)' 'MIKMDIESAEIQALNGSKNIIANLHPILAICVYHGYDDLYKIPQVVLAMNNKYRLYFRHYSFGIAETVMYFIPTDT' A
#
# COMPACT_ATOMS: atom_id res chain seq x y z
N MET A 1 -6.42 10.15 3.16
CA MET A 1 -6.38 8.81 2.52
C MET A 1 -5.51 8.90 1.29
N ILE A 2 -4.71 7.87 1.00
CA ILE A 2 -3.94 7.74 -0.24
C ILE A 2 -4.39 6.47 -0.97
N LYS A 3 -4.78 6.58 -2.24
CA LYS A 3 -5.06 5.45 -3.12
C LYS A 3 -4.01 5.41 -4.23
N MET A 4 -3.44 4.25 -4.53
CA MET A 4 -2.46 4.08 -5.61
C MET A 4 -2.83 2.92 -6.52
N ASP A 5 -2.72 3.18 -7.81
CA ASP A 5 -3.02 2.29 -8.94
C ASP A 5 -2.36 2.96 -10.14
N ILE A 6 -1.05 2.76 -10.25
CA ILE A 6 -0.17 3.63 -11.06
C ILE A 6 0.80 2.81 -11.91
N GLU A 7 0.37 1.61 -12.33
CA GLU A 7 1.02 0.78 -13.34
C GLU A 7 2.52 0.57 -13.08
N SER A 8 2.86 -0.11 -11.97
CA SER A 8 4.23 -0.45 -11.52
C SER A 8 5.05 0.68 -10.90
N ALA A 9 4.45 1.85 -10.66
CA ALA A 9 5.09 2.99 -10.01
C ALA A 9 4.80 3.09 -8.49
N GLU A 10 4.08 2.12 -7.90
CA GLU A 10 3.60 2.13 -6.52
C GLU A 10 4.73 2.36 -5.51
N ILE A 11 5.84 1.63 -5.64
CA ILE A 11 6.98 1.73 -4.71
C ILE A 11 7.64 3.13 -4.80
N GLN A 12 7.78 3.67 -6.01
CA GLN A 12 8.35 5.00 -6.23
C GLN A 12 7.45 6.08 -5.62
N ALA A 13 6.13 5.98 -5.82
CA ALA A 13 5.16 6.90 -5.22
C ALA A 13 5.11 6.77 -3.68
N LEU A 14 5.18 5.57 -3.13
CA LEU A 14 5.30 5.34 -1.68
C LEU A 14 6.55 6.00 -1.11
N ASN A 15 7.70 5.83 -1.77
CA ASN A 15 8.95 6.48 -1.36
C ASN A 15 8.84 8.01 -1.40
N GLY A 16 8.23 8.58 -2.44
CA GLY A 16 7.93 10.02 -2.50
C GLY A 16 6.97 10.49 -1.41
N SER A 17 6.11 9.59 -0.91
CA SER A 17 5.11 9.85 0.13
C SER A 17 5.60 9.53 1.55
N LYS A 18 6.87 9.14 1.73
CA LYS A 18 7.43 8.64 3.00
C LYS A 18 7.12 9.54 4.19
N ASN A 19 7.36 10.85 4.06
CA ASN A 19 7.15 11.81 5.16
C ASN A 19 5.67 11.94 5.54
N ILE A 20 4.75 11.76 4.59
CA ILE A 20 3.31 11.78 4.86
C ILE A 20 2.90 10.51 5.60
N ILE A 21 3.36 9.34 5.13
CA ILE A 21 3.05 8.04 5.75
C ILE A 21 3.59 7.97 7.19
N ALA A 22 4.82 8.45 7.40
CA ALA A 22 5.49 8.40 8.69
C ALA A 22 4.90 9.37 9.73
N ASN A 23 4.41 10.54 9.32
CA ASN A 23 3.98 11.59 10.28
C ASN A 23 2.46 11.75 10.39
N LEU A 24 1.70 11.44 9.34
CA LEU A 24 0.25 11.71 9.29
C LEU A 24 -0.60 10.44 9.35
N HIS A 25 0.02 9.26 9.24
CA HIS A 25 -0.62 7.96 9.35
C HIS A 25 -1.92 7.87 8.52
N PRO A 26 -1.94 8.22 7.22
CA PRO A 26 -3.15 8.14 6.43
C PRO A 26 -3.59 6.69 6.22
N ILE A 27 -4.89 6.45 6.05
CA ILE A 27 -5.38 5.19 5.45
C ILE A 27 -4.81 5.07 4.03
N LEU A 28 -4.26 3.90 3.71
CA LEU A 28 -3.72 3.57 2.39
C LEU A 28 -4.56 2.48 1.72
N ALA A 29 -4.78 2.59 0.41
CA ALA A 29 -5.36 1.56 -0.45
C ALA A 29 -4.49 1.42 -1.70
N ILE A 30 -3.67 0.38 -1.74
CA ILE A 30 -2.58 0.24 -2.73
C ILE A 30 -2.84 -1.02 -3.56
N CYS A 31 -2.91 -0.87 -4.88
CA CYS A 31 -2.94 -2.01 -5.79
C CYS A 31 -1.63 -2.82 -5.66
N VAL A 32 -1.75 -4.14 -5.64
CA VAL A 32 -0.60 -5.07 -5.45
C VAL A 32 -0.55 -6.15 -6.54
N TYR A 33 -0.94 -5.79 -7.77
CA TYR A 33 -1.04 -6.72 -8.90
C TYR A 33 -0.23 -6.31 -10.14
N HIS A 34 0.44 -5.15 -10.14
CA HIS A 34 1.18 -4.67 -11.32
C HIS A 34 2.57 -5.33 -11.42
N GLY A 35 3.29 -5.38 -10.31
CA GLY A 35 4.57 -6.07 -10.16
C GLY A 35 4.40 -7.49 -9.59
N TYR A 36 5.24 -8.42 -10.05
CA TYR A 36 5.30 -9.79 -9.51
C TYR A 36 5.70 -9.83 -8.02
N ASP A 37 6.33 -8.76 -7.56
CA ASP A 37 6.86 -8.59 -6.21
C ASP A 37 6.09 -7.59 -5.35
N ASP A 38 5.09 -6.91 -5.92
CA ASP A 38 4.26 -5.94 -5.22
C ASP A 38 3.62 -6.52 -3.96
N LEU A 39 3.16 -7.77 -4.05
CA LEU A 39 2.48 -8.47 -2.95
C LEU A 39 3.29 -8.49 -1.65
N TYR A 40 4.63 -8.54 -1.73
CA TYR A 40 5.50 -8.56 -0.54
C TYR A 40 6.35 -7.30 -0.38
N LYS A 41 6.73 -6.60 -1.46
CA LYS A 41 7.54 -5.38 -1.36
C LYS A 41 6.73 -4.19 -0.87
N ILE A 42 5.50 -4.02 -1.34
CA ILE A 42 4.65 -2.90 -0.90
C ILE A 42 4.43 -2.90 0.61
N PRO A 43 4.00 -4.02 1.26
CA PRO A 43 3.87 -4.03 2.70
C PRO A 43 5.20 -3.83 3.43
N GLN A 44 6.32 -4.36 2.92
CA GLN A 44 7.65 -4.11 3.51
C GLN A 44 8.02 -2.62 3.49
N VAL A 45 7.81 -1.95 2.36
CA VAL A 45 8.10 -0.52 2.18
C VAL A 45 7.25 0.32 3.12
N VAL A 46 5.93 0.08 3.18
CA VAL A 46 5.02 0.83 4.07
C VAL A 46 5.37 0.60 5.54
N LEU A 47 5.55 -0.65 5.95
CA LEU A 47 5.82 -1.00 7.35
C LEU A 47 7.21 -0.55 7.83
N ALA A 48 8.17 -0.39 6.91
CA ALA A 48 9.45 0.23 7.21
C ALA A 48 9.34 1.75 7.43
N MET A 49 8.33 2.41 6.86
CA MET A 49 8.06 3.84 7.09
C MET A 49 7.28 4.06 8.38
N ASN A 50 6.32 3.18 8.66
CA ASN A 50 5.50 3.21 9.86
C ASN A 50 4.93 1.80 10.13
N ASN A 51 5.25 1.22 11.28
CA ASN A 51 4.81 -0.12 11.65
C ASN A 51 3.43 -0.16 12.36
N LYS A 52 2.78 0.99 12.55
CA LYS A 52 1.47 1.12 13.22
C LYS A 52 0.30 0.98 12.25
N TYR A 53 0.32 -0.04 11.41
CA TYR A 53 -0.72 -0.34 10.45
C TYR A 53 -1.25 -1.76 10.61
N ARG A 54 -2.56 -1.91 10.47
CA ARG A 54 -3.23 -3.19 10.27
C ARG A 54 -3.48 -3.38 8.78
N LEU A 55 -3.02 -4.51 8.27
CA LEU A 55 -3.10 -4.83 6.85
C LEU A 55 -4.35 -5.63 6.56
N TYR A 56 -5.02 -5.30 5.45
CA TYR A 56 -6.11 -6.10 4.89
C TYR A 56 -5.85 -6.33 3.41
N PHE A 57 -6.08 -7.56 2.96
CA PHE A 57 -5.90 -7.96 1.57
C PHE A 57 -7.25 -8.30 0.96
N ARG A 58 -7.59 -7.71 -0.19
CA ARG A 58 -8.85 -7.93 -0.89
C ARG A 58 -8.62 -8.05 -2.39
N HIS A 59 -9.40 -8.89 -3.02
CA HIS A 59 -9.41 -9.10 -4.47
C HIS A 59 -10.81 -8.88 -4.98
N TYR A 60 -10.95 -8.10 -6.06
CA TYR A 60 -12.25 -7.59 -6.52
C TYR A 60 -12.67 -8.12 -7.91
N SER A 61 -11.79 -8.86 -8.59
CA SER A 61 -12.09 -9.43 -9.90
C SER A 61 -12.17 -10.97 -9.86
N PHE A 62 -12.39 -11.57 -11.02
CA PHE A 62 -12.14 -13.01 -11.25
C PHE A 62 -10.80 -13.25 -11.97
N GLY A 63 -10.07 -12.19 -12.30
CA GLY A 63 -8.81 -12.23 -13.03
C GLY A 63 -7.60 -12.10 -12.09
N ILE A 64 -6.48 -11.65 -12.65
CA ILE A 64 -5.24 -11.42 -11.89
C ILE A 64 -5.10 -9.97 -11.40
N ALA A 65 -5.96 -9.08 -11.87
CA ALA A 65 -5.97 -7.66 -11.53
C ALA A 65 -6.91 -7.35 -10.36
N GLU A 66 -6.97 -6.08 -9.94
CA GLU A 66 -7.88 -5.58 -8.90
C GLU A 66 -7.63 -6.22 -7.51
N THR A 67 -6.37 -6.55 -7.23
CA THR A 67 -5.93 -6.95 -5.90
C THR A 67 -5.42 -5.72 -5.14
N VAL A 68 -6.03 -5.41 -4.00
CA VAL A 68 -5.74 -4.21 -3.20
C VAL A 68 -5.34 -4.60 -1.78
N MET A 69 -4.25 -4.01 -1.31
CA MET A 69 -3.83 -4.05 0.08
C MET A 69 -4.18 -2.73 0.77
N TYR A 70 -4.93 -2.82 1.86
CA TYR A 70 -5.30 -1.70 2.70
C TYR A 70 -4.41 -1.65 3.94
N PHE A 71 -4.00 -0.45 4.31
CA PHE A 71 -3.25 -0.17 5.53
C PHE A 71 -4.08 0.77 6.39
N ILE A 72 -4.60 0.24 7.51
CA ILE A 72 -5.44 0.98 8.46
C ILE A 72 -4.61 1.32 9.69
N PRO A 73 -4.41 2.62 10.04
CA PRO A 73 -3.65 3.02 11.22
C PRO A 73 -4.20 2.38 12.48
N THR A 74 -3.32 2.03 13.43
CA THR A 74 -3.72 1.43 14.71
C THR A 74 -3.73 2.41 15.88
N ASP A 75 -3.31 3.64 15.67
CA ASP A 75 -3.19 4.68 16.70
C ASP A 75 -4.12 5.89 16.50
N THR A 76 -5.13 5.74 15.65
CA THR A 76 -6.26 6.65 15.50
C THR A 76 -7.44 6.28 16.38
#